data_AF-A0A2N1GU91-F1
#
_entry.id   AF-A0A2N1GU91-F1
#
_cell.length_a   1.000
_cell.length_b   1.000
_cell.length_c   1.000
_cell.angle_alpha   90.00
_cell.angle_beta   90.00
_cell.angle_gamma   90.00
#
_symmetry.space_group_name_H-M   'P 1'
#
loop_
_entity.id
_entity.type
_entity.pdbx_description
1 polymer ?
#
loop_
_entity_poly.entity_id
_entity_poly.type
_entity_poly.pdbx_seq_one_letter_code
_entity_poly.pdbx_strand_id
1 'polypeptide(L)'
;MSYLNQRGVFLQMMQPSITDSDTIVSLQLARKELGWDAEQQLSTEALVDSIYVVAVSADKGKTFSIRTDKKDVDGDGDIDSDDKEKLIALAEAYVAIINP
;
A
#
# COMPACT_ATOMS: atom_id res chain seq x y z
N MET A 1 24.69 -7.28 -10.11
CA MET A 1 23.83 -7.72 -8.99
C MET A 1 22.53 -6.96 -9.12
N SER A 2 21.40 -7.65 -9.23
CA SER A 2 20.10 -7.00 -9.47
C SER A 2 19.64 -6.35 -8.17
N TYR A 3 19.50 -5.03 -8.16
CA TYR A 3 18.81 -4.31 -7.09
C TYR A 3 17.33 -4.64 -7.22
N LEU A 4 16.88 -5.72 -6.57
CA LEU A 4 15.47 -5.96 -6.35
C LEU A 4 14.95 -4.77 -5.56
N ASN A 5 14.11 -3.95 -6.19
CA ASN A 5 13.38 -2.86 -5.55
C ASN A 5 12.80 -3.37 -4.24
N GLN A 6 13.41 -2.97 -3.12
CA GLN A 6 13.04 -3.43 -1.79
C GLN A 6 11.76 -2.71 -1.31
N ARG A 7 10.80 -2.39 -2.19
CA ARG A 7 9.53 -1.77 -1.80
C ARG A 7 8.60 -2.88 -1.35
N GLY A 8 8.40 -3.01 -0.04
CA GLY A 8 7.39 -3.87 0.55
C GLY A 8 6.03 -3.17 0.49
N VAL A 9 5.02 -3.86 -0.05
CA VAL A 9 3.64 -3.37 -0.07
C VAL A 9 2.82 -4.31 0.81
N PHE A 10 2.31 -3.80 1.92
CA PHE A 10 1.38 -4.52 2.78
C PHE A 10 -0.03 -4.00 2.51
N LEU A 11 -0.94 -4.92 2.23
CA LEU A 11 -2.33 -4.61 1.89
C LEU A 11 -3.21 -5.39 2.87
N GLN A 12 -4.21 -4.71 3.43
CA GLN A 12 -5.19 -5.34 4.31
C GLN A 12 -6.58 -4.81 3.95
N MET A 13 -7.45 -5.72 3.52
CA MET A 13 -8.86 -5.44 3.26
C MET A 13 -9.66 -5.64 4.54
N MET A 14 -10.46 -4.64 4.91
CA MET A 14 -11.53 -4.76 5.89
C MET A 14 -12.85 -4.79 5.14
N GLN A 15 -13.52 -5.94 5.20
CA GLN A 15 -14.83 -6.11 4.59
C GLN A 15 -15.89 -5.31 5.36
N PRO A 16 -16.91 -4.80 4.66
CA PRO A 16 -17.99 -4.06 5.28
C PRO A 16 -18.70 -4.92 6.33
N SER A 17 -18.95 -4.32 7.48
CA SER A 17 -19.67 -4.96 8.59
C SER A 17 -21.15 -4.56 8.54
N ILE A 18 -22.02 -5.20 9.34
CA ILE A 18 -23.48 -4.99 9.27
C ILE A 18 -23.88 -3.51 9.43
N THR A 19 -23.03 -2.71 10.08
CA THR A 19 -23.20 -1.26 10.33
C THR A 19 -22.48 -0.34 9.34
N ASP A 20 -21.47 -0.81 8.62
CA ASP A 20 -20.68 -0.02 7.66
C ASP A 20 -20.66 -0.73 6.31
N SER A 21 -21.34 -0.17 5.32
CA SER A 21 -21.46 -0.74 3.97
C SER A 21 -20.21 -0.53 3.11
N ASP A 22 -19.24 0.23 3.61
CA ASP A 22 -18.04 0.62 2.88
C ASP A 22 -16.95 -0.45 3.03
N THR A 23 -16.37 -0.86 1.91
CA THR A 23 -15.17 -1.70 1.86
C THR A 23 -13.95 -0.80 2.04
N ILE A 24 -13.11 -1.09 3.03
CA ILE A 24 -11.90 -0.30 3.29
C ILE A 24 -10.68 -1.17 2.99
N VAL A 25 -9.74 -0.64 2.21
CA VAL A 25 -8.43 -1.25 1.98
C VAL A 25 -7.38 -0.33 2.58
N SER A 26 -6.65 -0.86 3.56
CA SER A 26 -5.46 -0.21 4.10
C SER A 26 -4.25 -0.68 3.31
N LEU A 27 -3.48 0.26 2.76
CA LEU A 27 -2.25 0.01 2.05
C LEU A 27 -1.11 0.65 2.83
N GLN A 28 -0.11 -0.13 3.21
CA GLN A 28 1.11 0.34 3.81
C GLN A 28 2.26 0.06 2.86
N LEU A 29 2.79 1.12 2.25
CA LEU A 29 3.97 1.04 1.39
C LEU A 29 5.18 1.38 2.23
N ALA A 30 6.21 0.54 2.24
CA ALA A 30 7.44 0.82 2.95
C ALA A 30 8.64 0.32 2.16
N ARG A 31 9.77 1.00 2.31
CA ARG A 31 11.04 0.50 1.78
C ARG A 31 11.66 -0.42 2.83
N LYS A 32 11.89 -1.67 2.46
CA LYS A 32 12.64 -2.64 3.24
C LYS A 32 14.13 -2.33 3.08
N GLU A 33 14.77 -1.87 4.14
CA GLU A 33 16.22 -1.67 4.19
C GLU A 33 16.87 -2.84 4.92
N LEU A 34 17.92 -3.40 4.30
CA LEU A 34 18.73 -4.45 4.92
C LEU A 34 19.88 -3.77 5.65
N GLY A 35 19.86 -3.89 6.98
CA GLY A 35 20.93 -3.45 7.87
C GLY A 35 21.81 -4.60 8.33
N TRP A 36 22.92 -4.25 8.94
CA TRP A 36 23.76 -5.19 9.67
C TRP A 36 23.85 -4.75 11.12
N ASP A 37 23.40 -5.61 12.03
CA ASP A 37 23.58 -5.39 13.46
C ASP A 37 24.90 -6.05 13.88
N ALA A 38 25.90 -5.22 14.17
CA ALA A 38 27.23 -5.68 14.55
C ALA A 38 27.27 -6.29 15.96
N GLU A 39 26.33 -5.94 16.84
CA GLU A 39 26.26 -6.46 18.20
C GLU A 39 25.64 -7.86 18.22
N GLN A 40 24.60 -8.08 17.42
CA GLN A 40 23.95 -9.38 17.30
C GLN A 40 24.56 -10.27 16.21
N GLN A 41 25.46 -9.73 15.38
CA GLN A 41 26.01 -10.39 14.19
C GLN A 41 24.93 -10.94 13.25
N LEU A 42 23.81 -10.23 13.16
CA LEU A 42 22.64 -10.62 12.39
C LEU A 42 22.33 -9.57 11.32
N SER A 43 21.85 -10.05 10.18
CA SER A 43 21.21 -9.18 9.19
C SER A 43 19.89 -8.69 9.76
N THR A 44 19.70 -7.38 9.81
CA THR A 44 18.44 -6.77 10.24
C THR A 44 17.64 -6.31 9.04
N GLU A 45 16.32 -6.41 9.16
CA GLU A 45 15.40 -5.90 8.16
C GLU A 45 14.59 -4.78 8.81
N ALA A 46 14.69 -3.57 8.28
CA ALA A 46 13.92 -2.42 8.76
C ALA A 46 12.96 -1.95 7.67
N LEU A 47 11.76 -1.53 8.05
CA LEU A 47 10.85 -0.83 7.16
C LEU A 47 11.05 0.68 7.37
N VAL A 48 11.66 1.33 6.39
CA VAL A 48 11.88 2.79 6.35
C VAL A 48 10.91 3.43 5.36
N ASP A 49 10.68 4.74 5.52
CA ASP A 49 9.81 5.53 4.66
C ASP A 49 8.39 4.94 4.52
N SER A 50 7.83 4.45 5.62
CA SER A 50 6.50 3.85 5.62
C SER A 50 5.40 4.89 5.38
N ILE A 51 4.57 4.64 4.39
CA ILE A 51 3.42 5.46 4.00
C ILE A 51 2.15 4.65 4.23
N TYR A 52 1.16 5.29 4.83
CA TYR A 52 -0.17 4.72 5.03
C TYR A 52 -1.16 5.37 4.06
N VAL A 53 -1.82 4.54 3.26
CA VAL A 53 -2.86 4.93 2.32
C VAL A 53 -4.13 4.17 2.68
N VAL A 54 -5.25 4.88 2.73
CA VAL A 54 -6.56 4.25 2.93
C VAL A 54 -7.38 4.47 1.66
N ALA A 55 -7.79 3.37 1.05
CA ALA A 55 -8.74 3.35 -0.04
C ALA A 55 -10.11 2.93 0.50
N VAL A 56 -11.16 3.69 0.19
CA VAL A 56 -12.53 3.41 0.62
C VAL A 56 -13.40 3.21 -0.60
N SER A 57 -14.20 2.15 -0.60
CA SER A 57 -15.16 1.84 -1.64
C SER A 57 -16.56 1.81 -1.05
N ALA A 58 -17.46 2.63 -1.62
CA ALA A 58 -18.87 2.68 -1.23
C ALA A 58 -19.74 1.71 -2.05
N ASP A 59 -19.17 1.00 -3.03
CA ASP A 59 -19.87 0.16 -4.00
C ASP A 59 -19.44 -1.31 -3.94
N LYS A 60 -19.06 -1.77 -2.73
CA LYS A 60 -18.66 -3.14 -2.40
C LYS A 60 -17.35 -3.58 -3.08
N GLY A 61 -16.43 -2.65 -3.30
CA GLY A 61 -15.12 -2.91 -3.87
C GLY A 61 -15.07 -2.84 -5.39
N LYS A 62 -16.02 -2.14 -6.04
CA LYS A 62 -15.99 -1.93 -7.51
C LYS A 62 -15.23 -0.66 -7.90
N THR A 63 -15.32 0.39 -7.09
CA THR A 63 -14.57 1.63 -7.25
C THR A 63 -14.00 2.05 -5.90
N PHE A 64 -12.75 2.50 -5.90
CA PHE A 64 -12.07 2.95 -4.70
C PHE A 64 -11.76 4.44 -4.76
N SER A 65 -11.90 5.11 -3.62
CA SER A 65 -11.51 6.49 -3.40
C SER A 65 -10.41 6.55 -2.35
N ILE A 66 -9.27 7.13 -2.70
CA ILE A 66 -8.15 7.32 -1.77
C ILE A 66 -8.48 8.46 -0.80
N ARG A 67 -8.37 8.20 0.50
CA ARG A 67 -8.54 9.18 1.59
C ARG A 67 -7.24 9.78 2.10
N THR A 68 -6.08 9.29 1.65
CA THR A 68 -4.77 9.80 2.10
C THR A 68 -4.29 11.00 1.29
N ASP A 69 -3.52 11.86 1.93
CA ASP A 69 -2.93 13.05 1.31
C ASP A 69 -1.75 12.70 0.39
N LYS A 70 -1.91 13.05 -0.89
CA LYS A 70 -0.89 13.48 -1.86
C LYS A 70 0.54 13.00 -1.54
N LYS A 71 0.91 11.83 -2.05
CA LYS A 71 2.27 11.27 -2.03
C LYS A 71 2.59 10.64 -3.39
N ASP A 72 3.83 10.86 -3.81
CA ASP A 72 4.43 10.24 -4.98
C ASP A 72 4.61 8.76 -4.66
N VAL A 73 3.84 7.91 -5.32
CA VAL A 73 3.87 6.45 -5.14
C VAL A 73 4.53 5.74 -6.30
N ASP A 74 4.59 6.38 -7.46
CA ASP A 74 5.17 5.79 -8.65
C ASP A 74 6.66 6.10 -8.82
N GLY A 75 7.17 7.06 -8.04
CA GLY A 75 8.56 7.44 -7.95
C GLY A 75 9.01 8.36 -9.09
N ASP A 76 8.11 9.11 -9.70
CA ASP A 76 8.43 10.07 -10.75
C ASP A 76 8.87 11.45 -10.23
N GLY A 77 8.70 11.70 -8.92
CA GLY A 77 9.13 12.90 -8.22
C GLY A 77 8.05 13.97 -8.10
N ASP A 78 6.87 13.79 -8.69
CA ASP A 78 5.74 14.70 -8.61
C ASP A 78 4.55 14.03 -7.89
N ILE A 79 3.56 14.82 -7.48
CA ILE A 79 2.33 14.30 -6.88
C ILE A 79 1.15 14.70 -7.75
N ASP A 80 0.65 13.76 -8.54
CA ASP A 80 -0.37 14.05 -9.53
C ASP A 80 -1.56 13.08 -9.49
N SER A 81 -2.32 13.05 -10.59
CA SER A 81 -3.51 12.20 -10.69
C SER A 81 -3.15 10.75 -10.98
N ASP A 82 -2.00 10.50 -11.61
CA ASP A 82 -1.52 9.17 -12.00
C ASP A 82 -1.10 8.38 -10.76
N ASP A 83 -0.50 9.03 -9.76
CA ASP A 83 -0.26 8.45 -8.43
C ASP A 83 -1.53 7.88 -7.81
N LYS A 84 -2.60 8.68 -7.88
CA LYS A 84 -3.90 8.32 -7.32
C LYS A 84 -4.52 7.16 -8.11
N GLU A 85 -4.43 7.18 -9.43
CA GLU A 85 -4.92 6.09 -10.27
C GLU A 85 -4.18 4.77 -10.00
N LYS A 86 -2.86 4.82 -9.79
CA LYS A 86 -2.06 3.63 -9.43
C LYS A 86 -2.46 3.05 -8.08
N LEU A 87 -2.71 3.89 -7.08
CA LEU A 87 -3.22 3.43 -5.78
C LEU A 87 -4.61 2.80 -5.87
N ILE A 88 -5.49 3.38 -6.69
CA ILE A 88 -6.83 2.82 -6.94
C ILE A 88 -6.71 1.47 -7.64
N ALA A 89 -5.94 1.39 -8.73
CA ALA A 89 -5.72 0.15 -9.48
C ALA A 89 -5.11 -0.95 -8.59
N LEU A 90 -4.20 -0.58 -7.70
CA LEU A 90 -3.61 -1.52 -6.73
C LEU A 90 -4.64 -2.04 -5.74
N ALA A 91 -5.51 -1.16 -5.21
CA ALA A 91 -6.59 -1.57 -4.31
C ALA A 91 -7.61 -2.47 -5.02
N GLU A 92 -8.00 -2.13 -6.25
CA GLU A 92 -8.91 -2.95 -7.08
C GLU A 92 -8.32 -4.33 -7.38
N ALA A 93 -7.06 -4.38 -7.82
CA ALA A 93 -6.37 -5.64 -8.08
C ALA A 93 -6.28 -6.51 -6.83
N TYR A 94 -6.00 -5.91 -5.67
CA TYR A 94 -5.93 -6.63 -4.41
C TYR A 94 -7.30 -7.20 -3.99
N VAL A 95 -8.36 -6.42 -4.13
CA VAL A 95 -9.73 -6.91 -3.84
C VAL A 95 -10.14 -8.01 -4.82
N ALA A 96 -9.80 -7.90 -6.10
CA ALA A 96 -10.06 -8.95 -7.09
C ALA A 96 -9.30 -10.26 -6.79
N ILE A 97 -8.09 -10.18 -6.21
CA ILE A 97 -7.34 -11.37 -5.77
C ILE A 97 -7.99 -12.03 -4.54
N ILE A 98 -8.48 -11.23 -3.59
CA ILE A 98 -9.08 -11.74 -2.35
C ILE A 98 -10.51 -12.25 -2.56
N ASN A 99 -11.29 -11.57 -3.40
CA ASN A 99 -12.66 -11.91 -3.77
C ASN A 99 -12.76 -12.10 -5.30
N PRO A 100 -12.33 -13.26 -5.83
CA PRO A 100 -12.40 -13.57 -7.26
C PRO A 100 -13.83 -13.77 -7.78
#